data_AF-A0A7Y0NJC9-F1
#
_entry.id   AF-A0A7Y0NJC9-F1
#
_cell.length_a   1.000
_cell.length_b   1.000
_cell.length_c   1.000
_cell.angle_alpha   90.00
_cell.angle_beta   90.00
_cell.angle_gamma   90.00
#
_symmetry.space_group_name_H-M   'P 1'
#
loop_
_entity.id
_entity.type
_entity.pdbx_description
1 polymer ?
#
loop_
_entity_poly.entity_id
_entity_poly.type
_entity_poly.pdbx_seq_one_letter_code
_entity_poly.pdbx_strand_id
1 'polypeptide(L)'
;MVEWLLDGLLVLALVVTAAAALWSAELFRAVVVFIAFGVLMAVAWVRLRAPDIALAEAAIGAGLTGVLLLDAVSHLGGKRRRAHKPGDGRQ
;
A
#
# COMPACT_ATOMS: atom_id res chain seq x y z
N MET A 1 26.48 -7.62 13.95
CA MET A 1 26.32 -6.15 13.80
C MET A 1 25.41 -5.81 12.62
N VAL A 2 25.65 -6.39 11.44
CA VAL A 2 24.81 -6.19 10.25
C VAL A 2 23.34 -6.58 10.47
N GLU A 3 23.05 -7.69 11.16
CA GLU A 3 21.67 -8.11 11.47
C GLU A 3 20.86 -7.03 12.21
N TRP A 4 21.43 -6.48 13.28
CA TRP A 4 20.81 -5.39 14.05
C TRP A 4 20.60 -4.13 13.20
N LEU A 5 21.51 -3.84 12.27
CA LEU A 5 21.40 -2.70 11.38
C LEU A 5 20.27 -2.89 10.36
N LEU A 6 20.15 -4.09 9.80
CA LEU A 6 19.07 -4.46 8.89
C LEU A 6 17.72 -4.44 9.62
N ASP A 7 17.65 -4.91 10.87
CA ASP A 7 16.43 -4.86 11.69
C ASP A 7 16.01 -3.41 11.99
N GLY A 8 16.96 -2.57 12.39
CA GLY A 8 16.71 -1.14 12.60
C GLY A 8 16.23 -0.44 11.32
N LEU A 9 16.84 -0.75 10.18
CA LEU A 9 16.44 -0.21 8.88
C LEU A 9 15.04 -0.69 8.49
N LEU A 10 14.71 -1.95 8.74
CA LEU A 10 13.40 -2.52 8.43
C LEU A 10 12.30 -1.87 9.27
N VAL A 11 12.53 -1.72 10.58
CA VAL A 11 11.59 -1.03 11.47
C VAL A 11 11.40 0.42 11.03
N LEU A 12 12.49 1.12 10.70
CA LEU A 12 12.41 2.49 10.20
C LEU A 12 11.61 2.57 8.90
N ALA A 13 11.86 1.66 7.95
CA ALA A 13 11.12 1.59 6.69
C ALA A 13 9.63 1.30 6.91
N LEU A 14 9.28 0.43 7.85
CA LEU A 14 7.88 0.15 8.23
C LEU A 14 7.19 1.40 8.79
N VAL A 15 7.83 2.11 9.73
CA VAL A 15 7.26 3.34 10.32
C VAL A 15 7.10 4.43 9.26
N VAL A 16 8.11 4.64 8.42
CA VAL A 16 8.09 5.64 7.36
C VAL A 16 7.02 5.34 6.32
N THR A 17 6.89 4.10 5.88
CA THR A 17 5.86 3.71 4.90
C THR A 17 4.45 3.78 5.50
N ALA A 18 4.25 3.35 6.75
CA ALA A 18 2.97 3.52 7.43
C ALA A 18 2.56 5.00 7.55
N ALA A 19 3.48 5.85 8.00
CA ALA A 19 3.26 7.29 8.08
C ALA A 19 2.97 7.92 6.71
N ALA A 20 3.74 7.55 5.68
CA ALA A 20 3.57 8.05 4.33
C ALA A 20 2.24 7.59 3.69
N ALA A 21 1.76 6.39 4.00
CA ALA A 21 0.45 5.92 3.55
C ALA A 21 -0.68 6.74 4.17
N LEU A 22 -0.59 7.08 5.46
CA LEU A 22 -1.60 7.85 6.18
C LEU A 22 -1.62 9.34 5.79
N TRP A 23 -0.45 9.93 5.52
CA TRP A 23 -0.34 11.35 5.14
C TRP A 23 -0.41 11.63 3.64
N SER A 24 -0.59 10.61 2.80
CA SER A 24 -0.68 10.82 1.35
C SER A 24 -2.00 11.48 0.97
N ALA A 25 -1.93 12.67 0.36
CA ALA A 25 -3.10 13.37 -0.19
C ALA A 25 -3.70 12.68 -1.43
N GLU A 26 -2.90 11.90 -2.15
CA GLU A 26 -3.32 11.16 -3.33
C GLU A 26 -3.63 9.70 -2.95
N LEU A 27 -4.86 9.25 -3.23
CA LEU A 27 -5.33 7.90 -2.87
C LEU A 27 -4.49 6.81 -3.54
N PHE A 28 -4.13 6.98 -4.82
CA PHE A 28 -3.32 6.01 -5.54
C PHE A 28 -1.94 5.83 -4.89
N ARG A 29 -1.30 6.94 -4.52
CA ARG A 29 -0.02 6.92 -3.81
C ARG A 29 -0.15 6.28 -2.43
N ALA A 30 -1.22 6.57 -1.70
CA ALA A 30 -1.47 5.95 -0.39
C ALA A 30 -1.53 4.41 -0.50
N VAL A 31 -2.24 3.91 -1.50
CA VAL A 31 -2.38 2.47 -1.77
C VAL A 31 -1.05 1.83 -2.16
N VAL A 32 -0.27 2.45 -3.06
CA VAL A 32 1.03 1.92 -3.47
C VAL A 32 2.00 1.84 -2.28
N VAL A 33 2.03 2.87 -1.43
CA VAL A 33 2.86 2.88 -0.23
C VAL A 33 2.38 1.84 0.78
N PHE A 34 1.07 1.62 0.90
CA PHE A 34 0.50 0.57 1.75
C PHE A 34 0.88 -0.84 1.27
N ILE A 35 0.87 -1.10 -0.05
CA ILE A 35 1.34 -2.37 -0.62
C ILE A 35 2.82 -2.58 -0.28
N ALA A 36 3.65 -1.56 -0.44
CA ALA A 36 5.07 -1.62 -0.07
C ALA A 36 5.26 -1.90 1.43
N PHE A 37 4.46 -1.28 2.30
CA PHE A 37 4.43 -1.58 3.73
C PHE A 37 4.12 -3.06 4.01
N GLY A 38 3.09 -3.62 3.36
CA GLY A 38 2.74 -5.04 3.52
C GLY A 38 3.86 -5.99 3.08
N VAL A 39 4.56 -5.68 1.98
CA VAL A 39 5.74 -6.45 1.55
C VAL A 39 6.87 -6.38 2.59
N LEU A 40 7.16 -5.19 3.13
CA LEU A 40 8.15 -5.03 4.19
C LEU A 40 7.75 -5.79 5.46
N MET A 41 6.46 -5.83 5.78
CA MET A 41 5.95 -6.57 6.93
C MET A 41 6.10 -8.09 6.74
N ALA A 42 5.87 -8.61 5.53
CA ALA A 42 6.17 -10.00 5.21
C ALA A 42 7.66 -10.33 5.44
N VAL A 43 8.57 -9.44 5.05
CA VAL A 43 10.02 -9.59 5.33
C VAL A 43 10.31 -9.61 6.84
N ALA A 44 9.61 -8.80 7.64
CA ALA A 44 9.73 -8.83 9.09
C ALA A 44 9.30 -10.17 9.70
N TRP A 45 8.21 -10.77 9.19
CA TRP A 45 7.77 -12.10 9.64
C TRP A 45 8.78 -13.20 9.31
N VAL A 46 9.42 -13.14 8.14
CA VAL A 46 10.51 -14.07 7.79
C VAL A 46 11.68 -13.94 8.78
N ARG A 47 12.09 -12.70 9.12
CA ARG A 47 13.14 -12.45 10.12
C ARG A 47 12.79 -13.01 11.50
N LEU A 48 11.52 -12.92 11.88
CA LEU A 48 10.99 -13.50 13.13
C LEU A 48 10.81 -15.03 13.10
N ARG A 49 11.27 -15.70 12.03
CA ARG A 49 11.13 -17.15 11.83
C ARG A 49 9.67 -17.62 11.75
N ALA A 50 8.79 -16.76 11.25
CA ALA A 50 7.36 -17.06 11.03
C ALA A 50 7.02 -17.08 9.52
N PRO A 51 7.51 -18.08 8.75
CA PRO A 51 7.32 -18.12 7.29
C PRO A 51 5.86 -18.29 6.87
N ASP A 52 5.04 -19.02 7.66
CA ASP A 52 3.62 -19.24 7.35
C ASP A 52 2.83 -17.91 7.43
N ILE A 53 3.15 -17.10 8.44
CA ILE A 53 2.58 -15.76 8.63
C ILE A 53 3.10 -14.82 7.54
N ALA A 54 4.38 -14.90 7.18
CA ALA A 54 4.94 -14.11 6.09
C ALA A 54 4.26 -14.38 4.75
N LEU A 55 3.97 -15.65 4.44
CA LEU A 55 3.27 -16.04 3.23
C LEU A 55 1.83 -15.53 3.23
N ALA A 56 1.13 -15.66 4.37
CA ALA A 56 -0.22 -15.13 4.52
C ALA A 56 -0.25 -13.60 4.36
N GLU A 57 0.69 -12.89 4.98
CA GLU A 57 0.81 -11.43 4.87
C GLU A 57 1.12 -10.99 3.43
N ALA A 58 2.01 -11.69 2.73
CA ALA A 58 2.29 -11.39 1.33
C ALA A 58 1.06 -11.60 0.43
N ALA A 59 0.32 -12.68 0.66
CA ALA A 59 -0.91 -12.99 -0.09
C ALA A 59 -2.03 -11.99 0.20
N ILE A 60 -2.19 -11.56 1.45
CA ILE A 60 -3.26 -10.65 1.87
C ILE A 60 -2.85 -9.19 1.65
N GLY A 61 -1.79 -8.72 2.29
CA GLY A 61 -1.38 -7.31 2.28
C GLY A 61 -0.96 -6.82 0.90
N ALA A 62 -0.01 -7.49 0.26
CA ALA A 62 0.48 -7.10 -1.07
C ALA A 62 -0.36 -7.65 -2.22
N GLY A 63 -0.92 -8.85 -2.07
CA GLY A 63 -1.73 -9.52 -3.08
C GLY A 63 -3.17 -9.02 -3.14
N LEU A 64 -4.04 -9.59 -2.29
CA LEU A 64 -5.49 -9.37 -2.34
C LEU A 64 -5.88 -7.93 -1.96
N THR A 65 -5.48 -7.46 -0.78
CA THR A 65 -5.81 -6.11 -0.31
C THR A 65 -5.21 -5.06 -1.21
N GLY A 66 -3.97 -5.24 -1.67
CA GLY A 66 -3.34 -4.36 -2.66
C GLY A 66 -4.15 -4.21 -3.94
N VAL A 67 -4.55 -5.33 -4.55
CA VAL A 67 -5.34 -5.33 -5.79
C VAL A 67 -6.72 -4.71 -5.58
N LEU A 68 -7.41 -5.04 -4.49
CA LEU A 68 -8.73 -4.48 -4.17
C LEU A 68 -8.67 -2.97 -3.95
N LEU A 69 -7.63 -2.48 -3.27
CA LEU A 69 -7.45 -1.04 -3.06
C LEU A 69 -7.12 -0.31 -4.37
N LEU A 70 -6.29 -0.89 -5.24
CA LEU A 70 -6.00 -0.33 -6.56
C LEU A 70 -7.27 -0.23 -7.43
N ASP A 71 -8.11 -1.27 -7.39
CA ASP A 71 -9.39 -1.29 -8.09
C ASP A 71 -10.35 -0.21 -7.53
N ALA A 72 -10.45 -0.10 -6.21
CA ALA A 72 -11.28 0.91 -5.55
C ALA A 72 -10.86 2.35 -5.92
N VAL A 73 -9.55 2.63 -5.88
CA VAL A 73 -9.01 3.96 -6.26
C VAL A 73 -9.31 4.26 -7.73
N SER A 74 -9.17 3.29 -8.62
CA SER A 74 -9.47 3.44 -10.04
C SER A 74 -10.94 3.78 -10.28
N HIS A 75 -11.85 3.11 -9.57
CA HIS A 75 -13.28 3.39 -9.60
C HIS A 75 -13.64 4.79 -9.07
N LEU A 76 -13.04 5.20 -7.95
CA LEU A 76 -13.23 6.52 -7.34
C LEU A 76 -12.72 7.66 -8.24
N GLY A 77 -11.54 7.50 -8.85
CA GLY A 77 -10.98 8.45 -9.82
C GLY A 77 -11.85 8.59 -11.08
N GLY A 78 -12.42 7.47 -11.56
CA GLY A 78 -13.33 7.44 -12.70
C GLY A 78 -14.65 8.21 -12.46
N LYS A 79 -15.25 8.06 -11.28
CA LYS A 79 -16.46 8.84 -10.90
C LYS A 79 -16.21 10.34 -10.85
N ARG A 80 -15.07 10.77 -10.29
CA ARG A 80 -14.70 12.18 -10.17
C ARG A 80 -14.55 12.87 -11.53
N ARG A 81 -14.01 12.16 -12.53
CA ARG A 81 -13.87 12.66 -13.91
C ARG A 81 -15.20 12.79 -14.65
N ARG A 82 -16.16 11.89 -14.42
CA ARG A 82 -17.48 11.93 -15.08
C ARG A 82 -18.39 13.03 -14.52
N ALA A 83 -18.30 13.33 -13.22
CA ALA A 83 -19.04 14.42 -12.60
C ALA A 83 -18.59 15.82 -13.08
N HIS A 84 -17.39 15.94 -13.65
CA HIS A 84 -16.85 17.18 -14.21
C HIS A 84 -16.90 17.23 -15.74
N LYS A 85 -17.83 16.53 -16.39
CA LYS A 85 -18.23 16.88 -17.77
C LYS A 85 -19.39 17.87 -17.64
N PRO A 86 -19.18 19.20 -17.78
CA PRO A 86 -20.30 20.10 -17.97
C PRO A 86 -20.99 19.67 -19.26
N GLY A 87 -22.32 19.68 -19.27
CA GLY A 87 -23.10 19.35 -20.45
C GLY A 87 -22.54 20.09 -21.67
N ASP A 88 -22.21 19.33 -22.70
CA ASP A 88 -21.96 19.82 -24.05
C ASP A 88 -23.23 20.57 -24.47
N GLY A 89 -23.19 21.89 -24.32
CA GLY A 89 -24.24 22.82 -24.65
C GLY A 89 -24.36 22.98 -26.15
N ARG A 90 -24.89 21.96 -26.83
CA ARG A 90 -25.43 22.11 -28.18
C ARG A 90 -26.95 22.17 -28.09
N GLN A 91 -27.41 23.36 -27.71
CA GLN A 91 -28.65 23.95 -28.21
C GLN A 91 -28.29 24.86 -29.38
#